data_AF-A0A432GEF5-F1
#
_entry.id   AF-A0A432GEF5-F1
#
_cell.length_a   1.000
_cell.length_b   1.000
_cell.length_c   1.000
_cell.angle_alpha   90.00
_cell.angle_beta   90.00
_cell.angle_gamma   90.00
#
_symmetry.space_group_name_H-M   'P 1'
#
loop_
_entity.id
_entity.type
_entity.pdbx_description
1 polymer ?
#
loop_
_entity_poly.entity_id
_entity_poly.type
_entity_poly.pdbx_seq_one_letter_code
_entity_poly.pdbx_strand_id
1 'polypeptide(L)'
;MRLKSTGLQNEISHLEEEMSIVQTAASALENVEVKLIEIMELLVIVSKETEFNSVLREADQQELVKLIKRINTVADETSYGHQSLLDGSYGVRGVATGEFLDFVMMNSNSKTSPLSGYEVLVTEAATRSELKGFRPFTQDIVDQKEQLIFEEGGTSNCFITQKGESVSATFRRLADWISQLKIPLKIVRNVDDILHFRHLQYGSAYSFEASSFTPGLLSLESQKVTLASPGLDLKGTINGMPCLGHGQYLSVPAETEDISGLTVRYYGSEAPADKVAGTVSVIQNGFQFRVGIPEPHIELLSLASIHTSHLGVDTENVSGFNSLQEIDIQTEQRIKDSMRVLEKSLKEISEVRARVKVFCDTTFNDSMKNLRNEYEDKIITS
;
A
#
# COMPACT_ATOMS: atom_id res chain seq x y z
N MET A 1 23.13 52.19 1.55
CA MET A 1 21.72 52.16 1.12
C MET A 1 21.54 51.26 -0.11
N ARG A 2 22.16 51.57 -1.27
CA ARG A 2 22.12 50.72 -2.48
C ARG A 2 22.53 49.25 -2.25
N LEU A 3 23.68 48.99 -1.63
CA LEU A 3 24.16 47.62 -1.33
C LEU A 3 23.19 46.78 -0.45
N LYS A 4 22.43 47.41 0.47
CA LYS A 4 21.45 46.71 1.32
C LYS A 4 20.11 46.50 0.62
N SER A 5 19.69 47.45 -0.24
CA SER A 5 18.51 47.31 -1.10
C SER A 5 18.71 46.22 -2.16
N THR A 6 19.90 46.11 -2.76
CA THR A 6 20.27 45.01 -3.65
C THR A 6 20.31 43.65 -2.93
N GLY A 7 20.76 43.61 -1.67
CA GLY A 7 20.72 42.39 -0.87
C GLY A 7 19.30 41.88 -0.61
N LEU A 8 18.37 42.76 -0.21
CA LEU A 8 16.96 42.42 -0.02
C LEU A 8 16.28 41.98 -1.34
N GLN A 9 16.60 42.64 -2.45
CA GLN A 9 16.09 42.24 -3.77
C GLN A 9 16.57 40.83 -4.17
N ASN A 10 17.84 40.52 -3.95
CA ASN A 10 18.38 39.18 -4.21
C ASN A 10 17.68 38.11 -3.36
N GLU A 11 17.40 38.39 -2.09
CA GLU A 11 16.70 37.44 -1.23
C GLU A 11 15.24 37.23 -1.66
N ILE A 12 14.55 38.31 -2.04
CA ILE A 12 13.19 38.23 -2.60
C ILE A 12 13.19 37.33 -3.84
N SER A 13 14.12 37.55 -4.78
CA SER A 13 14.22 36.71 -5.98
C SER A 13 14.53 35.24 -5.65
N HIS A 14 15.41 34.98 -4.66
CA HIS A 14 15.70 33.62 -4.21
C HIS A 14 14.46 32.92 -3.63
N LEU A 15 13.70 33.60 -2.78
CA LEU A 15 12.45 33.04 -2.23
C LEU A 15 11.39 32.82 -3.31
N GLU A 16 11.32 33.68 -4.33
CA GLU A 16 10.43 33.49 -5.48
C GLU A 16 10.80 32.24 -6.30
N GLU A 17 12.09 31.96 -6.46
CA GLU A 17 12.59 30.72 -7.08
C GLU A 17 12.23 29.48 -6.24
N GLU A 18 12.50 29.50 -4.93
CA GLU A 18 12.15 28.42 -4.00
C GLU A 18 10.64 28.15 -3.94
N MET A 19 9.82 29.21 -3.90
CA MET A 19 8.36 29.12 -3.94
C MET A 19 7.87 28.47 -5.25
N SER A 20 8.54 28.73 -6.38
CA SER A 20 8.19 28.14 -7.67
C SER A 20 8.35 26.61 -7.67
N ILE A 21 9.33 26.07 -6.94
CA ILE A 21 9.52 24.62 -6.77
C ILE A 21 8.30 24.01 -6.07
N VAL A 22 7.91 24.60 -4.94
CA VAL A 22 6.80 24.11 -4.12
C VAL A 22 5.45 24.25 -4.85
N GLN A 23 5.25 25.35 -5.59
CA GLN A 23 4.06 25.52 -6.43
C GLN A 23 3.99 24.50 -7.57
N THR A 24 5.13 24.18 -8.22
CA THR A 24 5.19 23.14 -9.25
C THR A 24 4.76 21.78 -8.68
N ALA A 25 5.28 21.40 -7.51
CA ALA A 25 4.86 20.19 -6.81
C ALA A 25 3.37 20.22 -6.43
N ALA A 26 2.86 21.35 -5.92
CA ALA A 26 1.46 21.51 -5.53
C ALA A 26 0.50 21.32 -6.72
N SER A 27 0.80 21.92 -7.88
CA SER A 27 0.00 21.76 -9.10
C SER A 27 0.02 20.33 -9.63
N ALA A 28 1.17 19.65 -9.55
CA ALA A 28 1.25 18.25 -9.95
C ALA A 28 0.46 17.32 -9.01
N LEU A 29 0.49 17.56 -7.70
CA LEU A 29 -0.33 16.83 -6.72
C LEU A 29 -1.84 17.03 -6.96
N GLU A 30 -2.26 18.24 -7.32
CA GLU A 30 -3.66 18.51 -7.71
C GLU A 30 -4.06 17.73 -8.97
N ASN A 31 -3.17 17.63 -9.95
CA ASN A 31 -3.41 16.82 -11.15
C ASN A 31 -3.57 15.33 -10.80
N VAL A 32 -2.74 14.79 -9.89
CA VAL A 32 -2.87 13.41 -9.41
C VAL A 32 -4.20 13.20 -8.69
N GLU A 33 -4.59 14.11 -7.80
CA GLU A 33 -5.86 14.01 -7.07
C GLU A 33 -7.06 13.97 -8.04
N VAL A 34 -7.06 14.80 -9.09
CA VAL A 34 -8.08 14.74 -10.15
C VAL A 34 -8.09 13.37 -10.84
N LYS A 35 -6.94 12.80 -11.18
CA LYS A 35 -6.87 11.44 -11.78
C LYS A 35 -7.38 10.35 -10.84
N LEU A 36 -7.11 10.46 -9.54
CA LEU A 36 -7.63 9.51 -8.55
C LEU A 36 -9.15 9.59 -8.45
N ILE A 37 -9.72 10.80 -8.56
CA ILE A 37 -11.17 11.01 -8.63
C ILE A 37 -11.75 10.41 -9.93
N GLU A 38 -11.09 10.59 -11.08
CA GLU A 38 -11.50 9.94 -12.34
C GLU A 38 -11.53 8.41 -12.20
N ILE A 39 -10.52 7.82 -11.54
CA ILE A 39 -10.51 6.37 -11.25
C ILE A 39 -11.70 6.02 -10.32
N MET A 40 -11.97 6.82 -9.30
CA MET A 40 -13.05 6.58 -8.35
C MET A 40 -14.41 6.57 -9.07
N GLU A 41 -14.64 7.53 -9.97
CA GLU A 41 -15.85 7.59 -10.79
C GLU A 41 -16.01 6.34 -11.64
N LEU A 42 -14.93 5.88 -12.29
CA LEU A 42 -14.92 4.63 -13.06
C LEU A 42 -15.27 3.42 -12.18
N LEU A 43 -14.65 3.27 -11.00
CA LEU A 43 -14.97 2.17 -10.08
C LEU A 43 -16.42 2.22 -9.58
N VAL A 44 -16.96 3.41 -9.34
CA VAL A 44 -18.35 3.61 -8.91
C VAL A 44 -19.34 3.27 -10.03
N ILE A 45 -19.00 3.55 -11.29
CA ILE A 45 -19.82 3.15 -12.45
C ILE A 45 -19.82 1.62 -12.56
N VAL A 46 -18.63 1.02 -12.58
CA VAL A 46 -18.46 -0.43 -12.76
C VAL A 46 -19.09 -1.23 -11.61
N SER A 47 -19.05 -0.71 -10.38
CA SER A 47 -19.69 -1.37 -9.22
C SER A 47 -21.23 -1.36 -9.25
N LYS A 48 -21.85 -0.51 -10.07
CA LYS A 48 -23.31 -0.43 -10.24
C LYS A 48 -23.84 -1.23 -11.43
N GLU A 49 -22.95 -1.83 -12.22
CA GLU A 49 -23.35 -2.66 -13.35
C GLU A 49 -24.14 -3.88 -12.88
N THR A 50 -25.36 -4.03 -13.39
CA THR A 50 -26.24 -5.16 -13.05
C THR A 50 -26.03 -6.38 -13.94
N GLU A 51 -25.41 -6.18 -15.11
CA GLU A 51 -25.11 -7.23 -16.08
C GLU A 51 -23.63 -7.19 -16.45
N PHE A 52 -22.97 -8.35 -16.37
CA PHE A 52 -21.57 -8.46 -16.74
C PHE A 52 -21.41 -8.51 -18.27
N ASN A 53 -20.82 -7.46 -18.85
CA ASN A 53 -20.41 -7.42 -20.25
C ASN A 53 -18.88 -7.46 -20.33
N SER A 54 -18.33 -8.58 -20.79
CA SER A 54 -16.88 -8.80 -20.82
C SER A 54 -16.14 -7.80 -21.73
N VAL A 55 -16.74 -7.38 -22.84
CA VAL A 55 -16.12 -6.44 -23.79
C VAL A 55 -16.08 -5.04 -23.19
N LEU A 56 -17.18 -4.62 -22.55
CA LEU A 56 -17.21 -3.34 -21.84
C LEU A 56 -16.20 -3.35 -20.68
N ARG A 57 -16.18 -4.42 -19.88
CA ARG A 57 -15.26 -4.56 -18.75
C ARG A 57 -13.80 -4.50 -19.15
N GLU A 58 -13.45 -5.09 -20.29
CA GLU A 58 -12.09 -5.01 -20.82
C GLU A 58 -11.72 -3.58 -21.25
N ALA A 59 -12.65 -2.85 -21.86
CA ALA A 59 -12.43 -1.44 -22.23
C ALA A 59 -12.23 -0.56 -20.98
N ASP A 60 -13.06 -0.71 -19.95
CA ASP A 60 -12.93 0.02 -18.68
C ASP A 60 -11.62 -0.33 -17.97
N GLN A 61 -11.20 -1.60 -18.01
CA GLN A 61 -9.91 -2.02 -17.45
C GLN A 61 -8.74 -1.35 -18.18
N GLN A 62 -8.82 -1.16 -19.50
CA GLN A 62 -7.81 -0.42 -20.25
C GLN A 62 -7.81 1.08 -19.91
N GLU A 63 -8.96 1.67 -19.63
CA GLU A 63 -9.05 3.05 -19.16
C GLU A 63 -8.41 3.21 -17.78
N LEU A 64 -8.71 2.31 -16.83
CA LEU A 64 -8.08 2.25 -15.52
C LEU A 64 -6.55 2.20 -15.62
N VAL A 65 -6.02 1.30 -16.45
CA VAL A 65 -4.57 1.17 -16.68
C VAL A 65 -3.97 2.45 -17.27
N LYS A 66 -4.68 3.15 -18.16
CA LYS A 66 -4.23 4.44 -18.71
C LYS A 66 -4.19 5.52 -17.63
N LEU A 67 -5.17 5.58 -16.74
CA LEU A 67 -5.20 6.55 -15.63
C LEU A 67 -4.04 6.32 -14.65
N ILE A 68 -3.81 5.07 -14.25
CA ILE A 68 -2.66 4.67 -13.42
C ILE A 68 -1.34 5.08 -14.09
N LYS A 69 -1.18 4.78 -15.39
CA LYS A 69 0.02 5.17 -16.14
C LYS A 69 0.22 6.70 -16.16
N ARG A 70 -0.85 7.47 -16.34
CA ARG A 70 -0.80 8.94 -16.33
C ARG A 70 -0.36 9.49 -14.98
N ILE A 71 -0.75 8.87 -13.86
CA ILE A 71 -0.25 9.26 -12.53
C ILE A 71 1.26 9.04 -12.43
N ASN A 72 1.76 7.88 -12.87
CA ASN A 72 3.20 7.61 -12.89
C ASN A 72 3.95 8.59 -13.79
N THR A 73 3.39 8.95 -14.96
CA THR A 73 3.98 9.99 -15.83
C THR A 73 4.07 11.35 -15.12
N VAL A 74 3.07 11.75 -14.32
CA VAL A 74 3.17 12.97 -13.50
C VAL A 74 4.31 12.84 -12.48
N ALA A 75 4.49 11.67 -11.85
CA ALA A 75 5.60 11.41 -10.93
C ALA A 75 6.97 11.57 -11.61
N ASP A 76 7.12 11.00 -12.80
CA ASP A 76 8.36 10.97 -13.58
C ASP A 76 8.72 12.34 -14.19
N GLU A 77 7.73 13.08 -14.70
CA GLU A 77 7.96 14.29 -15.50
C GLU A 77 7.93 15.58 -14.66
N THR A 78 7.35 15.55 -13.45
CA THR A 78 7.31 16.73 -12.58
C THR A 78 8.69 17.07 -12.05
N SER A 79 9.27 18.13 -12.59
CA SER A 79 10.62 18.59 -12.28
C SER A 79 10.72 20.12 -12.24
N TYR A 80 11.72 20.62 -11.51
CA TYR A 80 12.15 22.00 -11.58
C TYR A 80 13.62 22.05 -11.99
N GLY A 81 13.92 22.61 -13.17
CA GLY A 81 15.25 22.54 -13.76
C GLY A 81 15.68 21.10 -14.03
N HIS A 82 16.67 20.61 -13.28
CA HIS A 82 17.16 19.22 -13.37
C HIS A 82 16.76 18.35 -12.17
N GLN A 83 15.90 18.86 -11.28
CA GLN A 83 15.49 18.18 -10.06
C GLN A 83 14.08 17.60 -10.23
N SER A 84 13.95 16.28 -10.14
CA SER A 84 12.64 15.61 -9.99
C SER A 84 12.01 15.96 -8.65
N LEU A 85 10.70 16.18 -8.61
CA LEU A 85 10.03 16.64 -7.38
C LEU A 85 9.21 15.54 -6.68
N LEU A 86 8.66 14.59 -7.44
CA LEU A 86 7.63 13.66 -6.96
C LEU A 86 7.95 12.18 -7.20
N ASP A 87 9.19 11.87 -7.59
CA ASP A 87 9.68 10.51 -7.78
C ASP A 87 10.04 9.81 -6.45
N GLY A 88 10.08 10.57 -5.34
CA GLY A 88 10.44 10.10 -4.01
C GLY A 88 11.92 10.27 -3.67
N SER A 89 12.73 10.83 -4.57
CA SER A 89 14.14 11.12 -4.30
C SER A 89 14.32 12.10 -3.13
N TYR A 90 13.38 13.03 -2.94
CA TYR A 90 13.32 13.99 -1.83
C TYR A 90 12.33 13.58 -0.72
N GLY A 91 12.05 12.28 -0.62
CA GLY A 91 11.27 11.71 0.47
C GLY A 91 12.15 11.16 1.59
N VAL A 92 11.49 10.47 2.53
CA VAL A 92 12.18 9.59 3.46
C VAL A 92 12.57 8.31 2.74
N ARG A 93 13.84 7.92 2.83
CA ARG A 93 14.36 6.69 2.22
C ARG A 93 14.89 5.76 3.29
N GLY A 94 14.60 4.48 3.16
CA GLY A 94 15.08 3.47 4.09
C GLY A 94 15.75 2.30 3.39
N VAL A 95 16.66 1.65 4.11
CA VAL A 95 17.28 0.39 3.73
C VAL A 95 17.16 -0.56 4.92
N ALA A 96 16.60 -1.73 4.67
CA ALA A 96 16.55 -2.82 5.65
C ALA A 96 17.75 -3.75 5.47
N THR A 97 18.26 -4.27 6.59
CA THR A 97 19.31 -5.28 6.64
C THR A 97 18.78 -6.47 7.44
N GLY A 98 18.50 -7.58 6.76
CA GLY A 98 17.96 -8.82 7.32
C GLY A 98 17.48 -9.76 6.20
N GLU A 99 17.43 -11.08 6.43
CA GLU A 99 17.14 -12.05 5.36
C GLU A 99 15.72 -11.92 4.79
N PHE A 100 14.75 -11.51 5.61
CA PHE A 100 13.33 -11.43 5.23
C PHE A 100 12.71 -10.08 5.54
N LEU A 101 13.50 -9.01 5.59
CA LEU A 101 13.08 -7.71 6.07
C LEU A 101 13.22 -6.66 4.98
N ASP A 102 12.12 -5.99 4.65
CA ASP A 102 12.10 -4.86 3.72
C ASP A 102 11.64 -3.58 4.44
N PHE A 103 12.25 -2.46 4.07
CA PHE A 103 11.70 -1.13 4.39
C PHE A 103 10.54 -0.85 3.43
N VAL A 104 9.42 -0.35 3.97
CA VAL A 104 8.24 -0.04 3.17
C VAL A 104 8.06 1.46 3.05
N MET A 105 7.85 2.15 4.17
CA MET A 105 7.62 3.58 4.20
C MET A 105 7.87 4.17 5.59
N MET A 106 7.86 5.50 5.65
CA MET A 106 7.92 6.27 6.88
C MET A 106 7.32 7.66 6.64
N ASN A 107 6.79 8.29 7.69
CA ASN A 107 6.18 9.61 7.55
C ASN A 107 7.21 10.69 7.18
N SER A 108 6.79 11.65 6.37
CA SER A 108 7.65 12.69 5.78
C SER A 108 8.29 13.64 6.80
N ASN A 109 7.74 13.78 8.00
CA ASN A 109 8.26 14.61 9.09
C ASN A 109 9.27 13.88 10.00
N SER A 110 9.65 12.65 9.65
CA SER A 110 10.54 11.82 10.46
C SER A 110 11.99 12.26 10.40
N LYS A 111 12.78 11.78 11.37
CA LYS A 111 14.22 12.07 11.46
C LYS A 111 15.06 10.93 10.86
N THR A 112 16.24 11.31 10.36
CA THR A 112 17.30 10.36 9.98
C THR A 112 17.67 9.47 11.17
N SER A 113 17.83 8.17 10.91
CA SER A 113 18.16 7.19 11.94
C SER A 113 19.58 7.38 12.49
N PRO A 114 19.88 6.84 13.69
CA PRO A 114 21.25 6.64 14.13
C PRO A 114 22.05 5.77 13.15
N LEU A 115 23.38 5.79 13.25
CA LEU A 115 24.28 4.97 12.41
C LEU A 115 24.03 3.46 12.55
N SER A 116 23.51 3.02 13.68
CA SER A 116 23.13 1.61 13.92
C SER A 116 21.84 1.21 13.19
N GLY A 117 21.06 2.16 12.68
CA GLY A 117 19.67 1.95 12.30
C GLY A 117 18.77 1.67 13.51
N TYR A 118 17.50 1.38 13.22
CA TYR A 118 16.50 0.92 14.18
C TYR A 118 16.43 -0.60 14.17
N GLU A 119 16.59 -1.22 15.33
CA GLU A 119 16.44 -2.67 15.47
C GLU A 119 15.00 -3.10 15.24
N VAL A 120 14.79 -4.18 14.50
CA VAL A 120 13.48 -4.80 14.28
C VAL A 120 13.47 -6.16 14.94
N LEU A 121 12.58 -6.32 15.93
CA LEU A 121 12.32 -7.59 16.59
C LEU A 121 11.00 -8.16 16.11
N VAL A 122 10.99 -9.45 15.75
CA VAL A 122 9.79 -10.21 15.39
C VAL A 122 9.58 -11.29 16.42
N THR A 123 8.43 -11.24 17.10
CA THR A 123 8.06 -12.19 18.16
C THR A 123 7.05 -13.25 17.69
N GLU A 124 6.28 -12.95 16.65
CA GLU A 124 5.32 -13.86 16.02
C GLU A 124 5.28 -13.55 14.52
N ALA A 125 5.58 -14.53 13.67
CA ALA A 125 5.51 -14.35 12.22
C ALA A 125 4.05 -14.44 11.74
N ALA A 126 3.75 -13.72 10.66
CA ALA A 126 2.43 -13.73 10.07
C ALA A 126 2.08 -15.11 9.48
N THR A 127 0.84 -15.53 9.66
CA THR A 127 0.32 -16.78 9.08
C THR A 127 -0.89 -16.51 8.19
N ARG A 128 -1.28 -17.52 7.42
CA ARG A 128 -2.44 -17.48 6.52
C ARG A 128 -3.53 -18.37 7.08
N SER A 129 -4.79 -18.03 6.79
CA SER A 129 -5.91 -18.88 7.13
C SER A 129 -5.84 -20.22 6.38
N GLU A 130 -6.21 -21.32 7.05
CA GLU A 130 -6.11 -22.68 6.52
C GLU A 130 -7.31 -23.56 6.89
N LEU A 131 -7.71 -24.41 5.95
CA LEU A 131 -8.69 -25.47 6.19
C LEU A 131 -8.17 -26.79 5.62
N LYS A 132 -8.09 -27.81 6.46
CA LYS A 132 -7.62 -29.14 6.09
C LYS A 132 -8.68 -30.19 6.42
N GLY A 133 -8.91 -31.08 5.47
CA GLY A 133 -9.74 -32.26 5.63
C GLY A 133 -9.20 -33.29 6.61
N PHE A 134 -10.01 -34.32 6.85
CA PHE A 134 -9.69 -35.41 7.77
C PHE A 134 -9.48 -36.75 7.06
N ARG A 135 -9.82 -36.85 5.77
CA ARG A 135 -9.65 -38.07 4.97
C ARG A 135 -9.08 -37.78 3.58
N PRO A 136 -8.44 -38.78 2.95
CA PRO A 136 -7.97 -38.67 1.57
C PRO A 136 -9.09 -38.40 0.57
N PHE A 137 -8.77 -37.66 -0.47
CA PHE A 137 -9.62 -37.43 -1.63
C PHE A 137 -9.44 -38.55 -2.66
N THR A 138 -10.35 -39.52 -2.66
CA THR A 138 -10.20 -40.80 -3.40
C THR A 138 -10.91 -40.80 -4.75
N GLN A 139 -10.58 -41.79 -5.59
CA GLN A 139 -11.23 -41.99 -6.88
C GLN A 139 -12.75 -42.21 -6.75
N ASP A 140 -13.18 -42.97 -5.74
CA ASP A 140 -14.61 -43.22 -5.48
C ASP A 140 -15.37 -41.91 -5.19
N ILE A 141 -14.76 -40.99 -4.44
CA ILE A 141 -15.33 -39.67 -4.15
C ILE A 141 -15.45 -38.85 -5.44
N VAL A 142 -14.40 -38.85 -6.27
CA VAL A 142 -14.41 -38.16 -7.58
C VAL A 142 -15.53 -38.70 -8.47
N ASP A 143 -15.67 -40.03 -8.54
CA ASP A 143 -16.67 -40.70 -9.39
C ASP A 143 -18.11 -40.54 -8.90
N GLN A 144 -18.30 -40.26 -7.61
CA GLN A 144 -19.59 -39.90 -7.01
C GLN A 144 -20.01 -38.43 -7.26
N LYS A 145 -19.22 -37.67 -8.04
CA LYS A 145 -19.48 -36.24 -8.34
C LYS A 145 -19.51 -35.38 -7.08
N GLU A 146 -18.49 -35.54 -6.24
CA GLU A 146 -18.28 -34.73 -5.04
C GLU A 146 -18.48 -33.23 -5.32
N GLN A 147 -19.22 -32.59 -4.42
CA GLN A 147 -19.49 -31.17 -4.44
C GLN A 147 -18.67 -30.48 -3.35
N LEU A 148 -17.93 -29.45 -3.72
CA LEU A 148 -17.18 -28.58 -2.83
C LEU A 148 -17.75 -27.17 -2.93
N ILE A 149 -18.03 -26.54 -1.79
CA ILE A 149 -18.51 -25.16 -1.71
C ILE A 149 -17.44 -24.34 -1.00
N PHE A 150 -17.10 -23.17 -1.53
CA PHE A 150 -16.17 -22.23 -0.95
C PHE A 150 -16.86 -20.87 -0.78
N GLU A 151 -16.74 -20.28 0.40
CA GLU A 151 -17.29 -18.97 0.75
C GLU A 151 -16.17 -18.05 1.24
N GLU A 152 -16.01 -16.90 0.57
CA GLU A 152 -14.99 -15.89 0.86
C GLU A 152 -15.49 -14.52 0.42
N GLY A 153 -15.28 -13.48 1.23
CA GLY A 153 -15.73 -12.12 0.90
C GLY A 153 -17.24 -11.97 0.64
N GLY A 154 -18.06 -12.92 1.12
CA GLY A 154 -19.51 -12.97 0.87
C GLY A 154 -19.90 -13.60 -0.48
N THR A 155 -18.95 -14.15 -1.25
CA THR A 155 -19.22 -14.88 -2.50
C THR A 155 -19.13 -16.38 -2.26
N SER A 156 -20.18 -17.11 -2.65
CA SER A 156 -20.22 -18.58 -2.60
C SER A 156 -19.97 -19.17 -3.99
N ASN A 157 -18.99 -20.08 -4.09
CA ASN A 157 -18.59 -20.73 -5.33
C ASN A 157 -18.70 -22.25 -5.17
N CYS A 158 -19.28 -22.93 -6.16
CA CYS A 158 -19.51 -24.36 -6.14
C CYS A 158 -18.69 -25.08 -7.22
N PHE A 159 -17.92 -26.09 -6.82
CA PHE A 159 -17.17 -26.97 -7.70
C PHE A 159 -17.73 -28.39 -7.61
N ILE A 160 -17.81 -29.07 -8.76
CA ILE A 160 -18.27 -30.46 -8.84
C ILE A 160 -17.21 -31.31 -9.55
N THR A 161 -16.92 -32.49 -9.00
CA THR A 161 -16.00 -33.46 -9.63
C THR A 161 -16.62 -34.15 -10.84
N GLN A 162 -15.78 -34.66 -11.74
CA GLN A 162 -16.23 -35.31 -12.96
C GLN A 162 -15.98 -36.81 -12.88
N LYS A 163 -17.03 -37.60 -13.08
CA LYS A 163 -16.92 -39.06 -13.11
C LYS A 163 -15.96 -39.52 -14.22
N GLY A 164 -15.04 -40.42 -13.88
CA GLY A 164 -14.00 -40.93 -14.78
C GLY A 164 -12.75 -40.06 -14.85
N GLU A 165 -12.74 -38.88 -14.20
CA GLU A 165 -11.54 -38.07 -14.04
C GLU A 165 -10.63 -38.68 -12.96
N SER A 166 -9.32 -38.75 -13.20
CA SER A 166 -8.38 -39.19 -12.15
C SER A 166 -8.28 -38.14 -11.04
N VAL A 167 -8.04 -38.56 -9.79
CA VAL A 167 -7.81 -37.65 -8.64
C VAL A 167 -6.82 -36.53 -8.97
N SER A 168 -5.66 -36.84 -9.59
CA SER A 168 -4.66 -35.83 -9.95
C SER A 168 -5.15 -34.85 -11.03
N ALA A 169 -5.97 -35.30 -11.98
CA ALA A 169 -6.58 -34.42 -12.96
C ALA A 169 -7.64 -33.51 -12.31
N THR A 170 -8.46 -34.04 -11.40
CA THR A 170 -9.43 -33.26 -10.63
C THR A 170 -8.76 -32.18 -9.79
N PHE A 171 -7.63 -32.47 -9.15
CA PHE A 171 -6.85 -31.47 -8.42
C PHE A 171 -6.36 -30.33 -9.30
N ARG A 172 -5.86 -30.63 -10.51
CA ARG A 172 -5.45 -29.59 -11.47
C ARG A 172 -6.64 -28.74 -11.90
N ARG A 173 -7.76 -29.37 -12.26
CA ARG A 173 -8.98 -28.65 -12.64
C ARG A 173 -9.54 -27.80 -11.52
N LEU A 174 -9.47 -28.27 -10.27
CA LEU A 174 -9.88 -27.48 -9.11
C LEU A 174 -8.96 -26.26 -8.90
N ALA A 175 -7.65 -26.43 -9.03
CA ALA A 175 -6.69 -25.33 -8.95
C ALA A 175 -6.91 -24.30 -10.08
N ASP A 176 -7.12 -24.77 -11.31
CA ASP A 176 -7.42 -23.92 -12.46
C ASP A 176 -8.74 -23.16 -12.27
N TRP A 177 -9.78 -23.83 -11.76
CA TRP A 177 -11.08 -23.22 -11.47
C TRP A 177 -10.99 -22.14 -10.39
N ILE A 178 -10.27 -22.40 -9.28
CA ILE A 178 -10.00 -21.40 -8.24
C ILE A 178 -9.29 -20.17 -8.84
N SER A 179 -8.28 -20.40 -9.69
CA SER A 179 -7.50 -19.34 -10.32
C SER A 179 -8.30 -18.53 -11.34
N GLN A 180 -9.11 -19.20 -12.17
CA GLN A 180 -9.98 -18.56 -13.18
C GLN A 180 -11.03 -17.66 -12.54
N LEU A 181 -11.63 -18.12 -11.43
CA LEU A 181 -12.60 -17.33 -10.67
C LEU A 181 -11.96 -16.29 -9.74
N LYS A 182 -10.62 -16.22 -9.69
CA LYS A 182 -9.86 -15.31 -8.81
C LYS A 182 -10.24 -15.48 -7.34
N ILE A 183 -10.60 -16.70 -6.93
CA ILE A 183 -10.82 -17.03 -5.52
C ILE A 183 -9.45 -16.97 -4.83
N PRO A 184 -9.29 -16.24 -3.72
CA PRO A 184 -8.00 -15.96 -3.08
C PRO A 184 -7.48 -17.14 -2.25
N LEU A 185 -7.62 -18.36 -2.77
CA LEU A 185 -7.22 -19.61 -2.13
C LEU A 185 -6.19 -20.34 -2.98
N LYS A 186 -5.43 -21.22 -2.35
CA LYS A 186 -4.60 -22.21 -3.03
C LYS A 186 -4.74 -23.58 -2.38
N ILE A 187 -4.51 -24.62 -3.18
CA ILE A 187 -4.43 -26.00 -2.70
C ILE A 187 -3.01 -26.26 -2.19
N VAL A 188 -2.89 -26.72 -0.95
CA VAL A 188 -1.64 -27.19 -0.36
C VAL A 188 -1.55 -28.70 -0.59
N ARG A 189 -0.61 -29.12 -1.46
CA ARG A 189 -0.38 -30.54 -1.74
C ARG A 189 0.23 -31.22 -0.50
N ASN A 190 -0.25 -32.42 -0.21
CA ASN A 190 0.29 -33.29 0.82
C ASN A 190 0.35 -34.74 0.31
N VAL A 191 1.14 -35.57 0.98
CA VAL A 191 1.37 -36.98 0.59
C VAL A 191 0.16 -37.88 0.82
N ASP A 192 -0.80 -37.44 1.63
CA ASP A 192 -1.99 -38.21 2.02
C ASP A 192 -3.20 -37.95 1.11
N ASP A 193 -3.03 -37.13 0.06
CA ASP A 193 -4.10 -36.63 -0.83
C ASP A 193 -5.32 -36.05 -0.07
N ILE A 194 -5.09 -35.50 1.12
CA ILE A 194 -6.11 -34.77 1.89
C ILE A 194 -6.33 -33.40 1.25
N LEU A 195 -7.59 -32.98 1.11
CA LEU A 195 -7.87 -31.61 0.68
C LEU A 195 -7.38 -30.62 1.75
N HIS A 196 -6.47 -29.73 1.36
CA HIS A 196 -5.93 -28.69 2.22
C HIS A 196 -5.90 -27.38 1.44
N PHE A 197 -6.61 -26.39 1.94
CA PHE A 197 -6.71 -25.06 1.36
C PHE A 197 -6.07 -24.04 2.28
N ARG A 198 -5.43 -23.05 1.67
CA ARG A 198 -4.81 -21.92 2.37
C ARG A 198 -5.19 -20.63 1.66
N HIS A 199 -5.52 -19.60 2.43
CA HIS A 199 -5.76 -18.27 1.92
C HIS A 199 -4.47 -17.66 1.34
N LEU A 200 -4.59 -16.83 0.30
CA LEU A 200 -3.44 -16.17 -0.33
C LEU A 200 -2.90 -15.01 0.51
N GLN A 201 -3.75 -14.32 1.27
CA GLN A 201 -3.33 -13.22 2.15
C GLN A 201 -2.98 -13.69 3.56
N TYR A 202 -1.99 -13.01 4.15
CA TYR A 202 -1.53 -13.19 5.52
C TYR A 202 -2.29 -12.28 6.47
N GLY A 203 -2.47 -12.71 7.71
CA GLY A 203 -3.06 -11.89 8.76
C GLY A 203 -4.39 -12.41 9.26
N SER A 204 -4.84 -11.85 10.38
CA SER A 204 -6.08 -12.28 11.04
C SER A 204 -7.34 -11.74 10.37
N ALA A 205 -7.22 -10.69 9.56
CA ALA A 205 -8.32 -10.10 8.80
C ALA A 205 -8.87 -11.01 7.68
N TYR A 206 -8.15 -12.08 7.32
CA TYR A 206 -8.50 -12.93 6.20
C TYR A 206 -8.90 -14.34 6.67
N SER A 207 -10.07 -14.80 6.24
CA SER A 207 -10.60 -16.12 6.55
C SER A 207 -11.62 -16.53 5.50
N PHE A 208 -11.66 -17.82 5.22
CA PHE A 208 -12.63 -18.43 4.31
C PHE A 208 -13.41 -19.54 5.00
N GLU A 209 -14.47 -19.95 4.34
CA GLU A 209 -15.33 -21.05 4.73
C GLU A 209 -15.42 -22.06 3.58
N ALA A 210 -15.52 -23.35 3.90
CA ALA A 210 -15.77 -24.35 2.87
C ALA A 210 -16.56 -25.55 3.40
N SER A 211 -17.20 -26.29 2.49
CA SER A 211 -17.87 -27.54 2.79
C SER A 211 -17.69 -28.58 1.68
N SER A 212 -17.94 -29.84 2.04
CA SER A 212 -17.91 -30.97 1.13
C SER A 212 -19.20 -31.79 1.26
N PHE A 213 -19.63 -32.44 0.19
CA PHE A 213 -20.73 -33.39 0.24
C PHE A 213 -20.36 -34.60 1.11
N THR A 214 -19.15 -35.14 0.95
CA THR A 214 -18.65 -36.26 1.74
C THR A 214 -18.20 -35.81 3.13
N PRO A 215 -18.79 -36.34 4.22
CA PRO A 215 -18.36 -36.05 5.59
C PRO A 215 -16.89 -36.43 5.83
N GLY A 216 -16.14 -35.54 6.46
CA GLY A 216 -14.72 -35.65 6.77
C GLY A 216 -13.77 -35.22 5.65
N LEU A 217 -14.26 -34.93 4.43
CA LEU A 217 -13.40 -34.50 3.32
C LEU A 217 -12.94 -33.04 3.49
N LEU A 218 -13.86 -32.10 3.70
CA LEU A 218 -13.58 -30.73 4.18
C LEU A 218 -14.43 -30.37 5.37
N SER A 219 -15.69 -30.81 5.39
CA SER A 219 -16.62 -30.57 6.49
C SER A 219 -16.90 -31.83 7.30
N LEU A 220 -17.12 -31.69 8.61
CA LEU A 220 -17.46 -32.83 9.49
C LEU A 220 -18.80 -33.48 9.13
N GLU A 221 -19.76 -32.69 8.66
CA GLU A 221 -21.08 -33.12 8.21
C GLU A 221 -21.26 -32.76 6.72
N SER A 222 -22.15 -33.47 6.03
CA SER A 222 -22.40 -33.24 4.60
C SER A 222 -22.93 -31.82 4.37
N GLN A 223 -22.26 -31.08 3.49
CA GLN A 223 -22.59 -29.70 3.08
C GLN A 223 -22.69 -28.67 4.22
N LYS A 224 -22.23 -29.02 5.42
CA LYS A 224 -22.18 -28.08 6.54
C LYS A 224 -20.91 -27.25 6.43
N VAL A 225 -21.08 -25.94 6.32
CA VAL A 225 -19.96 -25.01 6.19
C VAL A 225 -19.03 -25.10 7.40
N THR A 226 -17.74 -25.16 7.12
CA THR A 226 -16.66 -25.23 8.12
C THR A 226 -15.75 -24.03 7.94
N LEU A 227 -15.56 -23.28 9.03
CA LEU A 227 -14.68 -22.12 9.07
C LEU A 227 -13.21 -22.56 9.08
N ALA A 228 -12.40 -21.93 8.25
CA ALA A 228 -10.96 -22.11 8.27
C ALA A 228 -10.35 -21.61 9.59
N SER A 229 -9.23 -22.19 10.00
CA SER A 229 -8.44 -21.63 11.09
C SER A 229 -7.93 -20.25 10.67
N PRO A 230 -8.04 -19.21 11.51
CA PRO A 230 -7.65 -17.85 11.12
C PRO A 230 -6.14 -17.72 10.96
N GLY A 231 -5.72 -16.79 10.10
CA GLY A 231 -4.34 -16.33 10.06
C GLY A 231 -3.99 -15.48 11.28
N LEU A 232 -2.71 -15.16 11.44
CA LEU A 232 -2.18 -14.28 12.47
C LEU A 232 -1.38 -13.16 11.82
N ASP A 233 -1.46 -11.96 12.41
CA ASP A 233 -0.65 -10.82 12.00
C ASP A 233 0.74 -10.89 12.63
N LEU A 234 1.70 -10.29 11.94
CA LEU A 234 3.07 -10.10 12.42
C LEU A 234 3.07 -9.35 13.76
N LYS A 235 3.82 -9.84 14.76
CA LYS A 235 4.04 -9.12 16.02
C LYS A 235 5.51 -8.86 16.24
N GLY A 236 5.81 -7.71 16.82
CA GLY A 236 7.17 -7.27 17.00
C GLY A 236 7.30 -5.86 17.54
N THR A 237 8.54 -5.38 17.55
CA THR A 237 8.88 -4.03 17.95
C THR A 237 9.90 -3.43 16.98
N ILE A 238 9.85 -2.12 16.79
CA ILE A 238 10.90 -1.37 16.09
C ILE A 238 11.52 -0.39 17.08
N ASN A 239 12.84 -0.47 17.25
CA ASN A 239 13.60 0.29 18.24
C ASN A 239 13.02 0.17 19.67
N GLY A 240 12.59 -1.04 20.04
CA GLY A 240 11.96 -1.32 21.33
C GLY A 240 10.50 -0.88 21.46
N MET A 241 9.91 -0.25 20.43
CA MET A 241 8.53 0.24 20.48
C MET A 241 7.54 -0.79 19.93
N PRO A 242 6.47 -1.13 20.68
CA PRO A 242 5.40 -1.99 20.19
C PRO A 242 4.78 -1.44 18.91
N CYS A 243 4.73 -2.28 17.89
CA CYS A 243 4.20 -1.92 16.58
C CYS A 243 2.86 -2.60 16.33
N LEU A 244 2.08 -2.01 15.42
CA LEU A 244 0.84 -2.58 14.92
C LEU A 244 1.17 -3.58 13.81
N GLY A 245 0.65 -4.79 13.93
CA GLY A 245 0.75 -5.83 12.92
C GLY A 245 -0.42 -5.76 11.94
N HIS A 246 -0.13 -5.86 10.65
CA HIS A 246 -1.14 -6.09 9.61
C HIS A 246 -0.58 -7.10 8.60
N GLY A 247 -1.07 -8.34 8.62
CA GLY A 247 -0.48 -9.40 7.80
C GLY A 247 1.02 -9.49 8.02
N GLN A 248 1.82 -9.27 6.98
CA GLN A 248 3.29 -9.27 7.02
C GLN A 248 3.94 -7.92 7.35
N TYR A 249 3.14 -6.88 7.61
CA TYR A 249 3.61 -5.53 7.87
C TYR A 249 3.65 -5.26 9.37
N LEU A 250 4.67 -4.51 9.78
CA LEU A 250 4.86 -4.04 11.15
C LEU A 250 5.06 -2.53 11.11
N SER A 251 4.13 -1.79 11.70
CA SER A 251 4.04 -0.33 11.59
C SER A 251 4.15 0.35 12.95
N VAL A 252 5.03 1.33 13.08
CA VAL A 252 5.08 2.20 14.26
C VAL A 252 3.84 3.10 14.28
N PRO A 253 3.14 3.23 15.42
CA PRO A 253 2.02 4.16 15.57
C PRO A 253 2.37 5.60 15.17
N ALA A 254 1.43 6.30 14.55
CA ALA A 254 1.66 7.64 14.01
C ALA A 254 1.97 8.71 15.08
N GLU A 255 1.58 8.48 16.34
CA GLU A 255 1.77 9.45 17.43
C GLU A 255 3.17 9.37 18.08
N THR A 256 4.03 8.46 17.62
CA THR A 256 5.34 8.29 18.24
C THR A 256 6.38 9.22 17.65
N GLU A 257 7.02 10.02 18.51
CA GLU A 257 8.09 10.93 18.10
C GLU A 257 9.25 10.19 17.41
N ASP A 258 9.87 10.88 16.46
CA ASP A 258 11.06 10.48 15.69
C ASP A 258 10.91 9.32 14.69
N ILE A 259 10.13 8.29 15.00
CA ILE A 259 9.92 7.14 14.09
C ILE A 259 8.47 6.87 13.67
N SER A 260 7.62 7.89 13.75
CA SER A 260 6.22 7.86 13.33
C SER A 260 6.03 7.26 11.93
N GLY A 261 5.12 6.27 11.84
CA GLY A 261 4.72 5.67 10.58
C GLY A 261 5.81 4.85 9.89
N LEU A 262 6.93 4.55 10.57
CA LEU A 262 7.92 3.61 10.05
C LEU A 262 7.26 2.23 9.91
N THR A 263 7.17 1.76 8.68
CA THR A 263 6.61 0.46 8.33
C THR A 263 7.67 -0.40 7.67
N VAL A 264 7.75 -1.64 8.14
CA VAL A 264 8.60 -2.69 7.57
C VAL A 264 7.76 -3.88 7.19
N ARG A 265 8.22 -4.68 6.22
CA ARG A 265 7.62 -5.95 5.88
C ARG A 265 8.57 -7.06 6.31
N TYR A 266 8.07 -8.01 7.10
CA TYR A 266 8.78 -9.25 7.39
C TYR A 266 8.07 -10.43 6.71
N TYR A 267 8.77 -11.09 5.79
CA TYR A 267 8.20 -12.17 4.98
C TYR A 267 8.74 -13.57 5.31
N GLY A 268 9.45 -13.71 6.44
CA GLY A 268 9.87 -15.00 6.96
C GLY A 268 8.68 -15.84 7.42
N SER A 269 8.74 -17.15 7.22
CA SER A 269 7.67 -18.07 7.63
C SER A 269 7.58 -18.30 9.13
N GLU A 270 8.65 -18.00 9.86
CA GLU A 270 8.77 -18.13 11.31
C GLU A 270 9.49 -16.93 11.90
N ALA A 271 9.29 -16.67 13.19
CA ALA A 271 10.05 -15.65 13.91
C ALA A 271 11.51 -16.14 14.07
N PRO A 272 12.51 -15.25 13.97
CA PRO A 272 13.91 -15.60 14.25
C PRO A 272 14.06 -16.17 15.67
N ALA A 273 14.99 -17.10 15.87
CA ALA A 273 15.16 -17.78 17.17
C ALA A 273 15.52 -16.81 18.32
N ASP A 274 16.32 -15.79 18.02
CA ASP A 274 16.67 -14.69 18.92
C ASP A 274 15.70 -13.50 18.82
N LYS A 275 14.67 -13.62 17.99
CA LYS A 275 13.67 -12.59 17.64
C LYS A 275 14.22 -11.42 16.84
N VAL A 276 15.50 -11.40 16.49
CA VAL A 276 16.12 -10.29 15.75
C VAL A 276 15.90 -10.51 14.25
N ALA A 277 15.00 -9.73 13.65
CA ALA A 277 14.74 -9.81 12.22
C ALA A 277 15.75 -9.01 11.39
N GLY A 278 16.35 -7.97 11.99
CA GLY A 278 17.32 -7.12 11.33
C GLY A 278 17.35 -5.69 11.86
N THR A 279 17.87 -4.78 11.05
CA THR A 279 17.84 -3.33 11.31
C THR A 279 17.33 -2.56 10.10
N VAL A 280 16.79 -1.37 10.34
CA VAL A 280 16.36 -0.44 9.28
C VAL A 280 17.06 0.90 9.47
N SER A 281 17.81 1.31 8.47
CA SER A 281 18.44 2.63 8.42
C SER A 281 17.61 3.56 7.56
N VAL A 282 17.37 4.79 8.03
CA VAL A 282 16.50 5.76 7.36
C VAL A 282 17.22 7.09 7.20
N ILE A 283 17.05 7.73 6.04
CA ILE A 283 17.56 9.06 5.73
C ILE A 283 16.39 9.96 5.35
N GLN A 284 16.30 11.12 6.02
CA GLN A 284 15.42 12.22 5.66
C GLN A 284 16.10 13.06 4.56
N ASN A 285 15.59 13.02 3.33
CA ASN A 285 16.18 13.70 2.17
C ASN A 285 15.31 14.83 1.61
N GLY A 286 14.40 15.39 2.42
CA GLY A 286 13.53 16.48 1.99
C GLY A 286 14.27 17.72 1.45
N PHE A 287 13.57 18.47 0.61
CA PHE A 287 14.03 19.75 0.08
C PHE A 287 14.35 20.71 1.23
N GLN A 288 15.50 21.36 1.16
CA GLN A 288 15.95 22.34 2.13
C GLN A 288 15.75 23.73 1.57
N PHE A 289 14.97 24.56 2.26
CA PHE A 289 14.67 25.93 1.89
C PHE A 289 15.28 26.87 2.91
N ARG A 290 16.01 27.89 2.44
CA ARG A 290 16.59 28.89 3.34
C ARG A 290 15.64 30.06 3.44
N VAL A 291 15.07 30.23 4.64
CA VAL A 291 14.06 31.26 4.89
C VAL A 291 14.35 32.05 6.16
N GLY A 292 13.66 33.18 6.33
CA GLY A 292 13.77 34.02 7.52
C GLY A 292 14.84 35.11 7.43
N ILE A 293 14.43 36.35 7.70
CA ILE A 293 15.29 37.51 7.92
C ILE A 293 14.84 38.21 9.21
N PRO A 294 15.77 38.68 10.07
CA PRO A 294 17.23 38.66 9.92
C PRO A 294 17.90 37.35 10.34
N GLU A 295 17.14 36.38 10.87
CA GLU A 295 17.65 35.09 11.34
C GLU A 295 17.33 33.97 10.34
N PRO A 296 18.25 33.69 9.38
CA PRO A 296 18.05 32.65 8.40
C PRO A 296 18.11 31.27 9.06
N HIS A 297 17.15 30.43 8.70
CA HIS A 297 17.06 29.04 9.11
C HIS A 297 16.68 28.16 7.92
N ILE A 298 16.80 26.84 8.10
CA ILE A 298 16.45 25.86 7.07
C ILE A 298 15.11 25.25 7.45
N GLU A 299 14.16 25.35 6.53
CA GLU A 299 12.90 24.62 6.57
C GLU A 299 12.97 23.43 5.60
N LEU A 300 12.41 22.28 6.02
CA LEU A 300 12.50 21.03 5.24
C LEU A 300 11.12 20.59 4.76
N LEU A 301 11.01 20.31 3.46
CA LEU A 301 9.82 19.71 2.85
C LEU A 301 10.16 18.35 2.24
N SER A 302 9.72 17.28 2.89
CA SER A 302 9.85 15.93 2.34
C SER A 302 8.67 15.61 1.43
N LEU A 303 8.98 15.20 0.21
CA LEU A 303 8.02 14.76 -0.80
C LEU A 303 8.28 13.28 -1.12
N ALA A 304 7.39 12.41 -0.63
CA ALA A 304 7.42 10.99 -0.96
C ALA A 304 7.06 10.76 -2.44
N SER A 305 7.36 9.56 -2.93
CA SER A 305 7.00 9.17 -4.29
C SER A 305 5.47 9.14 -4.45
N ILE A 306 4.96 9.73 -5.52
CA ILE A 306 3.54 9.60 -5.90
C ILE A 306 3.30 8.47 -6.91
N HIS A 307 4.33 7.69 -7.22
CA HIS A 307 4.20 6.52 -8.06
C HIS A 307 3.13 5.60 -7.48
N THR A 308 2.25 5.10 -8.35
CA THR A 308 1.14 4.21 -7.96
C THR A 308 1.59 2.93 -7.28
N SER A 309 2.86 2.52 -7.44
CA SER A 309 3.47 1.40 -6.71
C SER A 309 3.71 1.67 -5.22
N HIS A 310 3.69 2.94 -4.81
CA HIS A 310 3.92 3.40 -3.44
C HIS A 310 2.66 3.99 -2.79
N LEU A 311 1.55 4.08 -3.53
CA LEU A 311 0.28 4.60 -3.02
C LEU A 311 -0.65 3.45 -2.61
N GLY A 312 -1.36 3.64 -1.50
CA GLY A 312 -2.31 2.65 -0.98
C GLY A 312 -1.64 1.35 -0.53
N VAL A 313 -0.33 1.38 -0.24
CA VAL A 313 0.42 0.23 0.29
C VAL A 313 -0.10 -0.15 1.66
N ASP A 314 0.00 -1.42 2.08
CA ASP A 314 -0.50 -1.87 3.40
C ASP A 314 -2.01 -1.62 3.57
N THR A 315 -2.78 -1.81 2.50
CA THR A 315 -4.25 -1.77 2.53
C THR A 315 -4.78 -3.20 2.66
N GLU A 316 -5.59 -3.46 3.69
CA GLU A 316 -6.21 -4.79 3.82
C GLU A 316 -7.15 -5.06 2.66
N ASN A 317 -6.91 -6.10 1.87
CA ASN A 317 -7.77 -6.44 0.74
C ASN A 317 -7.66 -7.92 0.35
N VAL A 318 -8.79 -8.52 0.04
CA VAL A 318 -8.90 -9.98 -0.20
C VAL A 318 -8.20 -10.35 -1.52
N SER A 319 -8.26 -9.43 -2.49
CA SER A 319 -7.70 -9.56 -3.84
C SER A 319 -6.17 -9.60 -3.91
N GLY A 320 -5.48 -9.19 -2.84
CA GLY A 320 -4.02 -9.21 -2.73
C GLY A 320 -3.27 -8.08 -3.42
N PHE A 321 -3.94 -6.96 -3.70
CA PHE A 321 -3.31 -5.77 -4.23
C PHE A 321 -2.31 -5.22 -3.22
N ASN A 322 -1.06 -5.02 -3.63
CA ASN A 322 -0.05 -4.42 -2.77
C ASN A 322 -0.08 -2.89 -2.83
N SER A 323 -0.61 -2.29 -3.90
CA SER A 323 -0.61 -0.85 -4.14
C SER A 323 -1.64 -0.47 -5.19
N LEU A 324 -1.82 0.84 -5.42
CA LEU A 324 -2.66 1.39 -6.48
C LEU A 324 -2.25 0.92 -7.88
N GLN A 325 -0.99 0.52 -8.10
CA GLN A 325 -0.54 0.02 -9.39
C GLN A 325 -1.22 -1.30 -9.79
N GLU A 326 -1.60 -2.11 -8.81
CA GLU A 326 -2.07 -3.49 -9.03
C GLU A 326 -3.59 -3.61 -9.12
N ILE A 327 -4.34 -2.53 -8.85
CA ILE A 327 -5.79 -2.58 -8.79
C ILE A 327 -6.40 -2.98 -10.14
N ASP A 328 -7.51 -3.71 -10.08
CA ASP A 328 -8.28 -4.08 -11.27
C ASP A 328 -9.77 -4.26 -10.96
N ILE A 329 -10.55 -4.42 -12.03
CA ILE A 329 -12.00 -4.49 -11.96
C ILE A 329 -12.54 -5.81 -12.51
N GLN A 330 -11.76 -6.89 -12.52
CA GLN A 330 -12.18 -8.13 -13.20
C GLN A 330 -13.35 -8.85 -12.51
N THR A 331 -13.51 -8.69 -11.20
CA THR A 331 -14.58 -9.30 -10.40
C THR A 331 -15.18 -8.29 -9.43
N GLU A 332 -16.37 -8.57 -8.90
CA GLU A 332 -17.02 -7.72 -7.89
C GLU A 332 -16.12 -7.51 -6.65
N GLN A 333 -15.47 -8.58 -6.18
CA GLN A 333 -14.55 -8.49 -5.06
C GLN A 333 -13.35 -7.58 -5.37
N ARG A 334 -12.79 -7.70 -6.58
CA ARG A 334 -11.66 -6.88 -7.02
C ARG A 334 -12.04 -5.41 -7.15
N ILE A 335 -13.27 -5.09 -7.60
CA ILE A 335 -13.76 -3.70 -7.60
C ILE A 335 -13.82 -3.13 -6.18
N LYS A 336 -14.39 -3.86 -5.22
CA LYS A 336 -14.46 -3.43 -3.81
C LYS A 336 -13.08 -3.18 -3.21
N ASP A 337 -12.14 -4.10 -3.47
CA ASP A 337 -10.77 -4.01 -3.00
C ASP A 337 -10.01 -2.85 -3.68
N SER A 338 -10.23 -2.63 -4.98
CA SER A 338 -9.69 -1.51 -5.74
C SER A 338 -10.17 -0.16 -5.19
N MET A 339 -11.45 -0.05 -4.82
CA MET A 339 -11.99 1.16 -4.16
C MET A 339 -11.27 1.43 -2.84
N ARG A 340 -11.04 0.40 -2.01
CA ARG A 340 -10.36 0.57 -0.72
C ARG A 340 -8.91 1.04 -0.88
N VAL A 341 -8.15 0.45 -1.82
CA VAL A 341 -6.77 0.87 -2.12
C VAL A 341 -6.75 2.31 -2.65
N LEU A 342 -7.72 2.66 -3.50
CA LEU A 342 -7.86 4.01 -4.04
C LEU A 342 -8.22 5.05 -2.98
N GLU A 343 -9.14 4.74 -2.07
CA GLU A 343 -9.52 5.62 -0.95
C GLU A 343 -8.31 5.94 -0.06
N LYS A 344 -7.49 4.93 0.26
CA LYS A 344 -6.23 5.14 1.00
C LYS A 344 -5.27 6.02 0.20
N SER A 345 -5.09 5.73 -1.10
CA SER A 345 -4.21 6.51 -1.98
C SER A 345 -4.64 7.97 -2.11
N LEU A 346 -5.94 8.24 -2.20
CA LEU A 346 -6.50 9.58 -2.25
C LEU A 346 -6.22 10.32 -0.95
N LYS A 347 -6.45 9.67 0.20
CA LYS A 347 -6.12 10.25 1.51
C LYS A 347 -4.64 10.61 1.61
N GLU A 348 -3.73 9.71 1.21
CA GLU A 348 -2.28 9.95 1.21
C GLU A 348 -1.90 11.18 0.36
N ILE A 349 -2.42 11.29 -0.87
CA ILE A 349 -2.17 12.42 -1.75
C ILE A 349 -2.76 13.72 -1.19
N SER A 350 -4.01 13.71 -0.71
CA SER A 350 -4.64 14.89 -0.12
C SER A 350 -3.89 15.38 1.13
N GLU A 351 -3.36 14.47 1.95
CA GLU A 351 -2.51 14.81 3.10
C GLU A 351 -1.19 15.46 2.66
N VAL A 352 -0.52 14.92 1.64
CA VAL A 352 0.70 15.54 1.09
C VAL A 352 0.38 16.93 0.55
N ARG A 353 -0.68 17.09 -0.23
CA ARG A 353 -1.13 18.38 -0.78
C ARG A 353 -1.42 19.39 0.32
N ALA A 354 -2.13 18.98 1.38
CA ALA A 354 -2.41 19.83 2.52
C ALA A 354 -1.11 20.31 3.20
N ARG A 355 -0.14 19.42 3.40
CA ARG A 355 1.18 19.78 3.96
C ARG A 355 1.94 20.77 3.07
N VAL A 356 1.99 20.52 1.76
CA VAL A 356 2.64 21.42 0.79
C VAL A 356 2.00 22.80 0.81
N LYS A 357 0.68 22.88 0.90
CA LYS A 357 -0.04 24.15 1.00
C LYS A 357 0.30 24.90 2.29
N VAL A 358 0.24 24.22 3.44
CA VAL A 358 0.59 24.82 4.74
C VAL A 358 2.04 25.29 4.75
N PHE A 359 2.96 24.50 4.19
CA PHE A 359 4.36 24.89 4.03
C PHE A 359 4.48 26.16 3.19
N CYS A 360 3.81 26.23 2.04
CA CYS A 360 3.82 27.43 1.20
C CYS A 360 3.31 28.68 1.94
N ASP A 361 2.20 28.54 2.68
CA ASP A 361 1.56 29.64 3.39
C ASP A 361 2.38 30.13 4.59
N THR A 362 3.00 29.22 5.34
CA THR A 362 3.73 29.56 6.58
C THR A 362 5.19 29.91 6.34
N THR A 363 5.84 29.25 5.39
CA THR A 363 7.28 29.41 5.14
C THR A 363 7.55 30.58 4.21
N PHE A 364 6.88 30.63 3.04
CA PHE A 364 7.19 31.63 2.02
C PHE A 364 6.35 32.90 2.15
N ASN A 365 5.02 32.80 2.34
CA ASN A 365 4.19 34.01 2.40
C ASN A 365 4.53 34.89 3.60
N ASP A 366 4.80 34.31 4.78
CA ASP A 366 5.24 35.07 5.95
C ASP A 366 6.64 35.65 5.76
N SER A 367 7.60 34.88 5.21
CA SER A 367 8.94 35.38 4.90
C SER A 367 8.92 36.54 3.90
N MET A 368 8.14 36.42 2.82
CA MET A 368 7.96 37.46 1.81
C MET A 368 7.31 38.71 2.40
N LYS A 369 6.32 38.56 3.28
CA LYS A 369 5.69 39.69 3.98
C LYS A 369 6.69 40.44 4.86
N ASN A 370 7.50 39.70 5.62
CA ASN A 370 8.53 40.30 6.49
C ASN A 370 9.58 41.06 5.66
N LEU A 371 10.04 40.46 4.57
CA LEU A 371 10.98 41.07 3.64
C LEU A 371 10.46 42.35 2.99
N ARG A 372 9.19 42.35 2.55
CA ARG A 372 8.56 43.53 1.96
C ARG A 372 8.40 44.64 2.98
N ASN A 373 7.97 44.33 4.21
CA ASN A 373 7.88 45.32 5.28
C ASN A 373 9.26 45.93 5.59
N GLU A 374 10.32 45.11 5.71
CA GLU A 374 11.67 45.63 5.98
C GLU A 374 12.22 46.47 4.81
N TYR A 375 11.86 46.11 3.57
CA TYR A 375 12.19 46.88 2.38
C TYR A 375 11.47 48.24 2.36
N GLU A 376 10.16 48.26 2.65
CA GLU A 376 9.33 49.47 2.71
C GLU A 376 9.75 50.41 3.85
N ASP A 377 9.95 49.87 5.06
CA ASP A 377 10.41 50.65 6.23
C ASP A 377 11.74 51.37 5.92
N LYS A 378 12.64 50.73 5.16
CA LYS A 378 13.92 51.32 4.77
C LYS A 378 13.83 52.33 3.63
N ILE A 379 12.78 52.29 2.81
CA ILE A 379 12.46 53.35 1.85
C ILE A 379 11.84 54.56 2.55
N ILE A 380 11.06 54.34 3.61
CA ILE A 380 10.38 55.41 4.35
C ILE A 380 11.32 56.12 5.34
N THR A 381 12.30 55.40 5.91
CA THR A 381 13.32 55.97 6.83
C THR A 381 14.57 56.51 6.14
N SER A 382 14.64 56.45 4.79
CA SER A 382 15.66 57.08 3.94
C SER A 382 15.19 58.41 3.38
#